data_AF-A0A1F6AP00-F1
#
_entry.id   AF-A0A1F6AP00-F1
#
_cell.length_a   1.000
_cell.length_b   1.000
_cell.length_c   1.000
_cell.angle_alpha   90.00
_cell.angle_beta   90.00
_cell.angle_gamma   90.00
#
_symmetry.space_group_name_H-M   'P 1'
#
loop_
_entity.id
_entity.type
_entity.pdbx_description
1 polymer ?
#
loop_
_entity_poly.entity_id
_entity_poly.type
_entity_poly.pdbx_seq_one_letter_code
_entity_poly.pdbx_strand_id
1 'polypeptide(L)'
;MRQISLLKEVTYGVCGSLIDLIIWQIALVGTSVGKTGSRGVYSAFREADEILDKINHRTLIASFHQLTKKHLITYKMRDHLYSSEITKFGLKRLQEKLPQYHQKRPWINGYILSPTIYLKKQE
;
A
#
# COMPACT_ATOMS: atom_id res chain seq x y z
N MET A 1 9.37 30.64 2.46
CA MET A 1 9.58 29.26 2.99
C MET A 1 8.46 28.78 3.92
N ARG A 2 7.96 29.57 4.89
CA ARG A 2 6.94 29.15 5.88
C ARG A 2 5.57 28.72 5.32
N GLN A 3 5.14 29.28 4.19
CA GLN A 3 3.85 28.92 3.57
C GLN A 3 3.89 27.52 2.90
N ILE A 4 5.05 27.14 2.35
CA ILE A 4 5.21 25.85 1.67
C ILE A 4 5.17 24.69 2.68
N SER A 5 5.74 24.88 3.87
CA SER A 5 5.70 23.86 4.93
C SER A 5 4.28 23.64 5.45
N LEU A 6 3.49 24.70 5.64
CA LEU A 6 2.09 24.60 6.06
C LEU A 6 1.23 23.88 5.03
N LEU A 7 1.37 24.23 3.75
CA LEU A 7 0.61 23.58 2.68
C LEU A 7 0.94 22.09 2.59
N LYS A 8 2.20 21.73 2.78
CA LYS A 8 2.65 20.34 2.87
C LYS A 8 1.99 19.65 4.06
N GLU A 9 2.08 20.19 5.27
CA GLU A 9 1.49 19.58 6.48
C GLU A 9 -0.01 19.36 6.35
N VAL A 10 -0.75 20.34 5.85
CA VAL A 10 -2.20 20.22 5.63
C VAL A 10 -2.50 19.14 4.59
N THR A 11 -1.78 19.12 3.46
CA THR A 11 -1.97 18.10 2.42
C THR A 11 -1.67 16.71 2.97
N TYR A 12 -0.58 16.56 3.72
CA TYR A 12 -0.23 15.29 4.37
C TYR A 12 -1.30 14.86 5.38
N GLY A 13 -1.85 15.78 6.18
CA GLY A 13 -2.94 15.49 7.11
C GLY A 13 -4.21 15.01 6.40
N VAL A 14 -4.65 15.73 5.37
CA VAL A 14 -5.85 15.37 4.60
C VAL A 14 -5.68 14.05 3.86
N CYS A 15 -4.55 13.85 3.18
CA CYS A 15 -4.25 12.59 2.51
C CYS A 15 -4.13 11.43 3.49
N GLY A 16 -3.52 11.66 4.67
CA GLY A 16 -3.44 10.67 5.74
C GLY A 16 -4.81 10.21 6.21
N SER A 17 -5.71 11.16 6.51
CA SER A 17 -7.09 10.86 6.90
C SER A 17 -7.88 10.13 5.81
N LEU A 18 -7.66 10.48 4.54
CA LEU A 18 -8.33 9.80 3.43
C LEU A 18 -7.85 8.34 3.30
N ILE A 19 -6.55 8.10 3.46
CA ILE A 19 -5.98 6.75 3.46
C ILE A 19 -6.54 5.94 4.64
N ASP A 20 -6.60 6.54 5.83
CA ASP A 20 -7.17 5.89 7.02
C ASP A 20 -8.64 5.51 6.80
N LEU A 21 -9.43 6.38 6.18
CA LEU A 21 -10.81 6.09 5.81
C LEU A 21 -10.91 4.91 4.83
N ILE A 22 -10.04 4.86 3.82
CA ILE A 22 -10.00 3.75 2.85
C ILE A 22 -9.63 2.44 3.54
N ILE A 23 -8.62 2.46 4.43
CA ILE A 23 -8.21 1.27 5.19
C ILE A 23 -9.38 0.78 6.05
N TRP A 24 -10.03 1.69 6.76
CA TRP A 24 -11.18 1.38 7.59
C TRP A 24 -12.33 0.77 6.78
N GLN A 25 -12.63 1.31 5.58
CA GLN A 25 -13.65 0.73 4.69
C GLN A 25 -13.29 -0.69 4.24
N ILE A 26 -12.03 -0.93 3.86
CA ILE A 26 -11.56 -2.27 3.50
C ILE A 26 -11.69 -3.22 4.70
N ALA A 27 -11.31 -2.76 5.89
CA ALA A 27 -11.41 -3.53 7.12
C ALA A 27 -12.88 -3.86 7.43
N LEU A 28 -13.79 -2.89 7.33
CA LEU A 28 -15.21 -3.06 7.57
C LEU A 28 -15.85 -4.07 6.60
N VAL A 29 -15.53 -3.96 5.31
CA VAL A 29 -16.00 -4.93 4.32
C VAL A 29 -15.50 -6.34 4.67
N GLY A 30 -14.23 -6.48 5.05
CA GLY A 30 -13.66 -7.77 5.45
C GLY A 30 -14.28 -8.35 6.72
N THR A 31 -14.47 -7.53 7.76
CA THR A 31 -15.02 -7.98 9.06
C THR A 31 -16.52 -8.20 9.01
N SER A 32 -17.24 -7.59 8.06
CA SER A 32 -18.69 -7.75 7.89
C SER A 32 -19.11 -9.09 7.29
N VAL A 33 -18.18 -9.83 6.67
CA VAL A 33 -18.48 -11.14 6.06
C VAL A 33 -18.99 -12.12 7.11
N GLY A 34 -20.21 -12.63 6.91
CA GLY A 34 -20.84 -13.60 7.82
C GLY A 34 -21.49 -12.99 9.07
N LYS A 35 -21.48 -11.67 9.23
CA LYS A 35 -22.11 -10.99 10.38
C LYS A 35 -23.47 -10.42 9.98
N THR A 36 -24.52 -10.83 10.71
CA THR A 36 -25.90 -10.38 10.47
C THR A 36 -26.55 -9.79 11.73
N GLY A 37 -27.53 -8.91 11.54
CA GLY A 37 -28.26 -8.25 12.63
C GLY A 37 -27.47 -7.14 13.33
N SER A 38 -28.12 -6.42 14.24
CA SER A 38 -27.56 -5.23 14.91
C SER A 38 -26.28 -5.51 15.69
N ARG A 39 -26.21 -6.66 16.38
CA ARG A 39 -24.99 -7.10 17.10
C ARG A 39 -23.85 -7.42 16.15
N GLY A 40 -24.14 -8.07 15.02
CA GLY A 40 -23.16 -8.38 13.99
C GLY A 40 -22.55 -7.11 13.41
N VAL A 41 -23.39 -6.15 13.04
CA VAL A 41 -22.95 -4.83 12.56
C VAL A 41 -22.06 -4.15 13.60
N TYR A 42 -22.51 -4.00 14.84
CA TYR A 42 -21.71 -3.37 15.91
C TYR A 42 -20.33 -4.03 16.08
N SER A 43 -20.26 -5.36 16.05
CA SER A 43 -18.98 -6.07 16.13
C SER A 43 -18.08 -5.85 14.90
N ALA A 44 -18.64 -5.71 13.70
CA ALA A 44 -17.87 -5.42 12.49
C ALA A 44 -17.23 -4.03 12.55
N PHE A 45 -17.97 -3.03 13.02
CA PHE A 45 -17.48 -1.67 13.25
C PHE A 45 -16.33 -1.67 14.26
N ARG A 46 -16.54 -2.31 15.43
CA ARG A 46 -15.51 -2.41 16.46
C ARG A 46 -14.23 -3.07 15.94
N GLU A 47 -14.34 -4.18 15.21
CA GLU A 47 -13.17 -4.84 14.65
C GLU A 47 -12.47 -4.00 13.56
N ALA A 48 -13.22 -3.24 12.76
CA ALA A 48 -12.64 -2.32 11.79
C ALA A 48 -11.85 -1.20 12.50
N ASP A 49 -12.37 -0.67 13.60
CA ASP A 49 -11.66 0.32 14.44
C ASP A 49 -10.39 -0.30 15.04
N GLU A 50 -10.46 -1.52 15.58
CA GLU A 50 -9.30 -2.24 16.11
C GLU A 50 -8.24 -2.53 15.03
N ILE A 51 -8.64 -2.74 13.78
CA ILE A 51 -7.73 -2.87 12.64
C ILE A 51 -7.09 -1.53 12.30
N LEU A 52 -7.86 -0.44 12.28
CA LEU A 52 -7.35 0.90 11.97
C LEU A 52 -6.33 1.39 13.01
N ASP A 53 -6.57 1.11 14.30
CA ASP A 53 -5.64 1.43 15.38
C ASP A 53 -4.26 0.76 15.18
N LYS A 54 -4.24 -0.45 14.62
CA LYS A 54 -3.01 -1.20 14.32
C LYS A 54 -2.42 -0.79 12.97
N ILE A 55 -3.26 -0.62 11.96
CA ILE A 55 -2.90 -0.39 10.56
C ILE A 55 -3.54 0.93 10.11
N ASN A 56 -2.75 1.99 10.17
CA ASN A 56 -3.12 3.31 9.66
C ASN A 56 -2.02 3.83 8.71
N HIS A 57 -2.22 5.03 8.16
CA HIS A 57 -1.30 5.67 7.24
C HIS A 57 0.12 5.80 7.84
N ARG A 58 0.26 6.06 9.14
CA ARG A 58 1.57 6.16 9.81
C ARG A 58 2.27 4.82 9.84
N THR A 59 1.54 3.75 10.18
CA THR A 59 2.06 2.38 10.15
C THR A 59 2.52 1.99 8.74
N LEU A 60 1.75 2.37 7.70
CA LEU A 60 2.13 2.11 6.31
C LEU A 60 3.40 2.87 5.91
N ILE A 61 3.48 4.17 6.21
CA ILE A 61 4.66 5.01 5.92
C ILE A 61 5.89 4.44 6.64
N ALA A 62 5.76 4.09 7.93
CA ALA A 62 6.84 3.49 8.70
C ALA A 62 7.29 2.16 8.10
N SER A 63 6.35 1.33 7.64
CA SER A 63 6.65 0.06 6.97
C SER A 63 7.41 0.29 5.65
N PHE A 64 6.97 1.24 4.83
CA PHE A 64 7.68 1.64 3.61
C PHE A 64 9.11 2.10 3.91
N HIS A 65 9.29 2.97 4.91
CA HIS A 65 10.63 3.39 5.32
C HIS A 65 11.51 2.24 5.78
N GLN A 66 10.96 1.27 6.54
CA GLN A 66 11.70 0.09 6.94
C GLN A 66 12.09 -0.80 5.75
N LEU A 67 11.21 -0.96 4.77
CA LEU A 67 11.52 -1.72 3.54
C LEU A 67 12.63 -1.05 2.74
N THR A 68 12.59 0.28 2.62
CA THR A 68 13.64 1.06 1.95
C THR A 68 14.96 0.96 2.71
N LYS A 69 14.94 1.10 4.04
CA LYS A 69 16.14 0.97 4.90
C LYS A 69 16.77 -0.43 4.82
N LYS A 70 15.96 -1.47 4.58
CA LYS A 70 16.42 -2.85 4.39
C LYS A 70 16.82 -3.17 2.95
N HIS A 71 16.84 -2.19 2.04
CA HIS A 71 17.12 -2.35 0.62
C HIS A 71 16.21 -3.41 -0.07
N LEU A 72 14.98 -3.57 0.42
CA LEU A 72 13.98 -4.47 -0.19
C LEU A 72 13.21 -3.77 -1.31
N ILE A 73 13.07 -2.45 -1.19
CA ILE A 73 12.52 -1.56 -2.21
C ILE A 73 13.49 -0.40 -2.46
N THR A 74 13.44 0.16 -3.67
CA THR A 74 14.20 1.34 -4.07
C THR A 74 13.30 2.28 -4.85
N TYR A 75 13.67 3.56 -4.93
CA TYR A 75 13.02 4.51 -5.82
C TYR A 75 13.87 4.65 -7.08
N LYS A 76 13.25 4.55 -8.24
CA LYS A 76 13.89 4.78 -9.53
C LYS A 76 13.15 5.91 -10.25
N MET A 77 13.92 6.80 -10.88
CA MET A 77 13.33 7.86 -11.70
C MET A 77 13.01 7.28 -13.08
N ARG A 78 11.75 7.37 -13.48
CA ARG A 78 11.25 7.10 -14.85
C ARG A 78 10.33 8.25 -15.24
N ASP A 79 10.52 8.79 -16.45
CA ASP A 79 9.62 9.81 -17.02
C ASP A 79 9.32 10.98 -16.07
N HIS A 80 10.36 11.48 -15.39
CA HIS A 80 10.27 12.56 -14.39
C HIS A 80 9.47 12.24 -13.11
N LEU A 81 9.08 10.97 -12.90
CA LEU A 81 8.39 10.49 -11.72
C LEU A 81 9.26 9.47 -10.97
N TYR A 82 9.20 9.51 -9.63
CA TYR A 82 9.80 8.48 -8.79
C TYR A 82 8.83 7.32 -8.66
N SER A 83 9.21 6.15 -9.19
CA SER A 83 8.48 4.91 -9.00
C SER A 83 9.20 4.03 -7.98
N SER A 84 8.43 3.40 -7.09
CA SER A 84 8.94 2.39 -6.16
C SER A 84 9.12 1.07 -6.91
N GLU A 85 10.31 0.48 -6.84
CA GLU A 85 10.65 -0.82 -7.43
C GLU A 85 11.14 -1.80 -6.35
N ILE A 86 10.80 -3.08 -6.49
CA ILE A 86 11.33 -4.15 -5.61
C ILE A 86 12.75 -4.48 -6.08
N THR A 87 13.72 -4.52 -5.16
CA THR A 87 15.10 -4.86 -5.52
C THR A 87 15.25 -6.36 -5.81
N LYS A 88 16.34 -6.78 -6.48
CA LYS A 88 16.63 -8.22 -6.67
C LYS A 88 16.67 -8.99 -5.34
N PHE A 89 17.21 -8.36 -4.30
CA PHE A 89 17.25 -8.92 -2.95
C PHE A 89 15.84 -9.03 -2.34
N GLY A 90 15.02 -7.98 -2.47
CA GLY A 90 13.63 -7.99 -2.04
C GLY A 90 12.80 -9.05 -2.73
N LEU A 91 13.03 -9.24 -4.03
CA LEU A 91 12.35 -10.24 -4.85
C LEU A 91 12.73 -11.66 -4.42
N LYS A 92 14.01 -11.94 -4.18
CA LYS A 92 14.47 -13.24 -3.65
C LYS A 92 13.81 -13.56 -2.31
N ARG A 93 13.81 -12.60 -1.38
CA ARG A 93 13.15 -12.76 -0.06
C ARG A 93 11.64 -12.99 -0.20
N LEU A 94 10.99 -12.31 -1.14
CA LEU A 94 9.57 -12.47 -1.41
C LEU A 94 9.26 -13.86 -1.97
N GLN A 95 10.09 -14.39 -2.87
CA GLN A 95 9.97 -15.75 -3.38
C GLN A 95 10.11 -16.80 -2.27
N GLU A 96 11.09 -16.64 -1.38
CA GLU A 96 11.32 -17.54 -0.25
C GLU A 96 10.13 -17.56 0.73
N LYS A 97 9.51 -16.39 0.98
CA LYS A 97 8.41 -16.27 1.96
C LYS A 97 7.03 -16.52 1.37
N LEU A 98 6.85 -16.23 0.09
CA LEU A 98 5.57 -16.28 -0.61
C LEU A 98 5.79 -16.87 -2.02
N PRO A 99 6.06 -18.19 -2.12
CA PRO A 99 6.38 -18.83 -3.41
C PRO A 99 5.22 -18.72 -4.41
N GLN A 100 3.97 -18.71 -3.92
CA GLN A 100 2.77 -18.52 -4.74
C GLN A 100 2.67 -17.13 -5.37
N TYR A 101 3.40 -16.13 -4.85
CA TYR A 101 3.38 -14.76 -5.38
C TYR A 101 3.83 -14.72 -6.84
N HIS A 102 4.81 -15.54 -7.22
CA HIS A 102 5.31 -15.60 -8.60
C HIS A 102 4.42 -16.42 -9.53
N GLN A 103 3.69 -17.41 -8.99
CA GLN A 103 2.86 -18.30 -9.80
C GLN A 103 1.56 -17.64 -10.28
N LYS A 104 1.02 -16.68 -9.51
CA LYS A 104 -0.32 -16.12 -9.74
C LYS A 104 -0.35 -14.71 -10.35
N ARG A 105 0.79 -14.05 -10.55
CA ARG A 105 0.82 -12.62 -10.95
C ARG A 105 1.63 -12.42 -12.25
N PRO A 106 0.96 -12.29 -13.41
CA PRO A 106 1.64 -12.12 -14.71
C PRO A 106 2.40 -10.79 -14.89
N TRP A 107 2.24 -9.83 -13.98
CA TRP A 107 2.86 -8.50 -14.07
C TRP A 107 4.27 -8.40 -13.47
N ILE A 108 4.83 -9.49 -12.93
CA ILE A 108 6.22 -9.54 -12.45
C ILE A 108 7.22 -9.28 -13.59
N ASN A 109 6.78 -9.39 -14.84
CA ASN A 109 7.52 -8.95 -16.03
C ASN A 109 7.21 -7.48 -16.44
N GLY A 110 7.04 -6.56 -15.49
CA GLY A 110 7.32 -5.14 -15.74
C GLY A 110 6.23 -4.11 -15.43
N TYR A 111 5.16 -4.44 -14.72
CA TYR A 111 4.09 -3.46 -14.47
C TYR A 111 3.62 -3.45 -13.01
N ILE A 112 3.09 -2.30 -12.61
CA ILE A 112 2.75 -1.82 -11.25
C ILE A 112 3.97 -1.10 -10.63
N LEU A 113 4.29 0.15 -10.97
CA LEU A 113 3.46 1.36 -10.91
C LEU A 113 3.80 2.35 -12.05
N SER A 114 3.45 2.02 -13.30
CA SER A 114 3.41 3.02 -14.37
C SER A 114 2.06 2.91 -15.07
N PRO A 115 1.27 4.00 -15.20
CA PRO A 115 0.01 4.00 -15.93
C PRO A 115 0.22 3.99 -17.45
N THR A 116 1.21 3.24 -17.93
CA THR A 116 1.65 3.31 -19.32
C THR A 116 1.82 1.92 -19.88
N ILE A 117 0.70 1.37 -20.35
CA ILE A 117 0.67 0.30 -21.32
C ILE A 117 1.40 0.81 -22.57
N TYR A 118 2.64 0.38 -22.77
CA TYR A 118 3.24 0.37 -24.10
C TYR A 118 3.62 -1.06 -24.43
N LEU A 119 2.74 -1.69 -25.20
CA LEU A 119 3.08 -2.78 -26.10
C LEU A 119 4.23 -2.30 -27.00
N LYS A 120 5.47 -2.64 -26.63
CA LYS A 120 6.55 -2.72 -27.62
C LYS A 120 7.04 -4.16 -27.64
N LYS A 121 6.38 -4.93 -28.50
CA LYS A 121 6.88 -6.17 -29.05
C LYS A 121 8.17 -5.84 -29.83
N GLN A 122 9.30 -6.24 -29.27
CA GLN A 122 10.60 -6.41 -29.93
C GLN A 122 11.12 -7.71 -29.33
N GLU A 123 11.36 -8.81 -30.04
CA GLU A 123 11.38 -9.17 -31.47
C GLU A 123 10.77 -10.57 -31.61
#